data_AF-A0A176FQX6-F1
#
_entry.id   AF-A0A176FQX6-F1
#
_cell.length_a   1.000
_cell.length_b   1.000
_cell.length_c   1.000
_cell.angle_alpha   90.00
_cell.angle_beta   90.00
_cell.angle_gamma   90.00
#
_symmetry.space_group_name_H-M   'P 1'
#
loop_
_entity.id
_entity.type
_entity.pdbx_description
1 polymer ?
#
loop_
_entity_poly.entity_id
_entity_poly.type
_entity_poly.pdbx_seq_one_letter_code
_entity_poly.pdbx_strand_id
1 'polypeptide(L)' 'MPQRPGALREFLNILGPRDDISRFEYLKKSARNFGSVLIGIEAGDPENFARIEAKMQSAGFAFRDITNDEVLAEFLI' A
#
# COMPACT_ATOMS: atom_id res chain seq x y z
N MET A 1 -5.43 14.54 -2.35
CA MET A 1 -6.83 14.54 -2.82
C MET A 1 -7.73 13.84 -1.82
N PRO A 2 -8.99 14.27 -1.62
CA PRO A 2 -9.94 13.56 -0.76
C PRO A 2 -9.98 12.07 -1.15
N GLN A 3 -10.19 11.17 -0.19
CA GLN A 3 -10.25 9.72 -0.49
C GLN A 3 -11.27 9.48 -1.59
N ARG A 4 -10.82 8.86 -2.70
CA ARG A 4 -11.70 8.42 -3.78
C ARG A 4 -12.49 7.20 -3.29
N PRO A 5 -13.84 7.25 -3.20
CA PRO A 5 -14.63 6.08 -2.91
C PRO A 5 -14.25 4.95 -3.89
N GLY A 6 -13.92 3.77 -3.38
CA GLY A 6 -13.49 2.64 -4.21
C GLY A 6 -11.98 2.47 -4.40
N ALA A 7 -11.15 3.39 -3.93
CA ALA A 7 -9.68 3.29 -4.03
C ALA A 7 -9.13 1.98 -3.42
N LEU A 8 -9.69 1.51 -2.30
CA LEU A 8 -9.32 0.22 -1.72
C LEU A 8 -9.67 -0.95 -2.64
N ARG A 9 -10.84 -0.91 -3.28
CA ARG A 9 -11.26 -1.98 -4.20
C ARG A 9 -10.38 -1.99 -5.46
N GLU A 10 -10.03 -0.82 -5.98
CA GLU A 10 -9.07 -0.69 -7.09
C GLU A 10 -7.69 -1.24 -6.69
N PHE A 11 -7.21 -0.93 -5.48
CA PHE A 11 -5.98 -1.50 -4.94
C PHE A 11 -6.03 -3.03 -4.86
N LEU A 12 -7.13 -3.62 -4.37
CA LEU A 12 -7.25 -5.08 -4.30
C LEU A 12 -7.18 -5.75 -5.67
N ASN A 13 -7.63 -5.09 -6.74
CA ASN A 13 -7.53 -5.61 -8.11
C ASN A 13 -6.09 -5.54 -8.68
N ILE A 14 -5.19 -4.80 -8.04
CA ILE A 14 -3.78 -4.72 -8.45
C ILE A 14 -3.03 -5.98 -8.05
N LEU A 15 -3.36 -6.54 -6.87
CA LEU A 15 -2.76 -7.74 -6.31
C LEU A 15 -3.01 -8.96 -7.21
N GLY A 16 -2.02 -9.83 -7.27
CA GLY A 16 -2.12 -11.12 -7.94
C GLY A 16 -2.74 -12.19 -7.05
N PRO A 17 -3.03 -13.38 -7.61
CA PRO A 17 -3.66 -14.49 -6.88
C PRO A 17 -2.77 -15.13 -5.81
N ARG A 18 -1.49 -14.72 -5.70
CA ARG A 18 -0.50 -15.20 -4.74
C ARG A 18 0.13 -14.05 -3.93
N ASP A 19 -0.47 -12.87 -3.98
CA ASP A 19 -0.01 -11.75 -3.17
C ASP A 19 -1.00 -11.57 -2.03
N ASP A 20 -0.49 -11.65 -0.81
CA ASP A 20 -1.28 -11.59 0.41
C ASP A 20 -1.10 -10.24 1.11
N ILE A 21 -2.17 -9.76 1.74
CA ILE A 21 -2.10 -8.58 2.61
C ILE A 21 -1.76 -9.07 4.01
N SER A 22 -0.52 -8.86 4.43
CA SER A 22 -0.04 -9.22 5.78
C SER A 22 -0.40 -8.17 6.83
N ARG A 23 -0.61 -6.91 6.41
CA ARG A 23 -0.98 -5.81 7.31
C ARG A 23 -1.83 -4.77 6.59
N PHE A 24 -2.81 -4.22 7.30
CA PHE A 24 -3.62 -3.12 6.79
C PHE A 24 -4.02 -2.18 7.93
N GLU A 25 -3.46 -0.96 7.92
CA GLU A 25 -3.70 0.02 8.98
C GLU A 25 -4.09 1.38 8.43
N TYR A 26 -5.13 1.97 9.00
CA TYR A 26 -5.53 3.34 8.73
C TYR A 26 -4.71 4.31 9.58
N LEU A 27 -3.82 5.07 8.94
CA LEU A 27 -3.09 6.15 9.58
C LEU A 27 -3.97 7.41 9.60
N LYS A 28 -4.37 7.81 10.81
CA LYS A 28 -5.20 9.01 11.01
C LYS A 28 -4.28 10.24 11.03
N LYS A 29 -4.34 11.11 10.02
CA LYS A 29 -3.82 12.49 10.18
C LYS A 29 -4.79 13.29 11.04
N SER A 30 -4.26 14.06 11.99
CA SER A 30 -5.04 14.97 12.87
C SER A 30 -5.80 16.05 12.10
N ALA A 31 -5.53 16.25 10.80
CA ALA A 31 -6.22 17.19 9.94
C ALA A 31 -7.22 16.48 9.01
N ARG A 32 -8.49 16.89 9.13
CA ARG A 32 -9.66 16.49 8.32
C ARG A 32 -9.30 16.17 6.87
N ASN A 33 -9.67 14.96 6.42
CA ASN A 33 -9.91 14.54 5.02
C ASN A 33 -8.80 13.76 4.27
N PHE A 34 -7.67 13.41 4.89
CA PHE A 34 -6.66 12.54 4.25
C PHE A 34 -6.20 11.43 5.21
N GLY A 35 -6.81 10.25 5.12
CA GLY A 35 -6.30 9.04 5.77
C GLY A 35 -5.29 8.38 4.85
N SER A 36 -4.04 8.25 5.31
CA SER A 36 -3.05 7.37 4.69
C SER A 36 -3.34 5.94 5.15
N VAL A 37 -2.99 4.96 4.33
CA VAL A 37 -3.06 3.55 4.72
C VAL A 37 -1.64 3.01 4.69
N LEU A 38 -1.26 2.29 5.74
CA LEU A 38 -0.09 1.43 5.73
C LEU A 38 -0.55 0.03 5.33
N ILE A 39 0.10 -0.52 4.30
CA ILE A 39 -0.20 -1.85 3.79
C ILE A 39 1.08 -2.67 3.78
N GLY A 40 1.05 -3.83 4.42
CA GLY A 40 2.06 -4.87 4.28
C GLY A 40 1.58 -5.86 3.22
N ILE A 41 2.44 -6.13 2.23
CA ILE A 41 2.16 -7.07 1.15
C ILE A 41 3.23 -8.16 1.19
N GLU A 42 2.79 -9.41 1.20
CA GLU A 42 3.65 -10.57 1.02
C GLU A 42 3.42 -11.09 -0.40
N ALA A 43 4.42 -10.96 -1.27
CA ALA A 43 4.33 -11.45 -2.63
C ALA A 43 4.89 -12.88 -2.73
N GLY A 44 4.19 -13.75 -3.46
CA GLY A 44 4.67 -15.12 -3.69
C GLY A 44 5.98 -15.24 -4.49
N ASP A 45 6.41 -14.14 -5.15
CA ASP A 45 7.71 -14.00 -5.81
C ASP A 45 8.20 -12.55 -5.66
N PRO A 46 9.49 -12.30 -5.31
CA PRO A 46 10.05 -10.95 -5.26
C PRO A 46 9.83 -10.10 -6.51
N GLU A 47 9.82 -10.70 -7.71
CA GLU A 47 9.62 -9.97 -8.97
C GLU A 47 8.20 -9.34 -9.07
N ASN A 48 7.23 -9.86 -8.32
CA ASN A 48 5.86 -9.34 -8.33
C ASN A 48 5.75 -7.94 -7.72
N PHE A 49 6.68 -7.52 -6.85
CA PHE A 49 6.66 -6.17 -6.28
C PHE A 49 6.78 -5.11 -7.37
N ALA A 50 7.69 -5.30 -8.34
CA ALA A 50 7.84 -4.38 -9.47
C ALA A 50 6.54 -4.26 -10.29
N ARG A 51 5.82 -5.36 -10.48
CA ARG A 51 4.51 -5.38 -11.14
C ARG A 51 3.45 -4.61 -10.34
N ILE A 52 3.41 -4.80 -9.03
CA ILE A 52 2.47 -4.10 -8.13
C ILE A 52 2.74 -2.60 -8.16
N GLU A 53 4.00 -2.17 -8.05
CA GLU A 53 4.40 -0.76 -8.12
C GLU A 53 4.01 -0.11 -9.44
N ALA A 54 4.30 -0.76 -10.57
CA ALA A 54 3.93 -0.26 -11.89
C ALA A 54 2.41 -0.07 -12.03
N LYS A 55 1.63 -1.04 -11.54
CA LYS A 55 0.16 -0.94 -11.54
C LYS A 55 -0.33 0.18 -10.63
N MET A 56 0.25 0.35 -9.45
CA MET A 56 -0.07 1.43 -8.51
C MET A 56 0.16 2.81 -9.13
N GLN A 57 1.31 2.99 -9.80
CA GLN A 57 1.62 4.22 -10.54
C GLN A 57 0.62 4.45 -11.68
N SER A 58 0.31 3.41 -12.47
CA SER A 58 -0.63 3.51 -13.59
C SER A 58 -2.06 3.87 -13.16
N ALA A 59 -2.48 3.43 -11.97
CA ALA A 59 -3.78 3.75 -11.37
C ALA A 59 -3.78 5.10 -10.64
N GLY A 60 -2.63 5.78 -10.56
CA GLY A 60 -2.50 7.10 -9.94
C GLY A 60 -2.50 7.08 -8.41
N PHE A 61 -2.14 5.95 -7.79
CA PHE A 61 -1.94 5.88 -6.35
C PHE A 61 -0.66 6.62 -5.95
N ALA A 62 -0.78 7.51 -4.97
CA ALA A 62 0.38 8.05 -4.28
C ALA A 62 0.79 7.07 -3.17
N PHE A 63 1.99 6.51 -3.28
CA PHE A 63 2.57 5.62 -2.28
C PHE A 63 4.05 5.94 -2.06
N ARG A 64 4.59 5.44 -0.95
CA ARG A 64 6.02 5.41 -0.67
C ARG A 64 6.36 3.99 -0.26
N ASP A 65 7.30 3.38 -0.96
CA ASP A 65 7.88 2.12 -0.51
C ASP A 65 8.77 2.41 0.72
N ILE A 66 8.54 1.64 1.78
CA ILE A 66 9.28 1.70 3.04
C ILE A 66 9.86 0.34 3.43
N THR A 67 9.87 -0.64 2.49
CA THR A 67 10.33 -2.01 2.73
C THR A 67 11.77 -2.04 3.28
N ASN A 68 12.63 -1.14 2.81
CA ASN A 68 14.03 -1.02 3.25
C ASN A 68 14.28 0.18 4.18
N ASP A 69 13.24 0.71 4.83
CA ASP A 69 13.36 1.80 5.80
C ASP A 69 13.52 1.20 7.21
N GLU A 70 14.78 0.94 7.61
CA GLU A 70 15.12 0.28 8.88
C GLU A 70 14.51 0.99 10.09
N VAL A 71 14.53 2.33 10.08
CA VAL A 71 13.98 3.15 11.15
C VAL A 71 12.48 2.97 11.26
N LEU A 72 11.75 3.02 10.14
CA LEU A 72 10.30 2.78 10.16
C LEU A 72 9.96 1.33 10.53
N ALA A 73 10.76 0.35 10.11
CA ALA A 73 10.54 -1.05 10.48
C ALA A 73 10.54 -1.24 12.01
N GLU A 74 11.45 -0.58 12.73
CA GLU A 74 11.50 -0.64 14.20
C GLU A 74 10.26 -0.06 14.90
N PHE A 75 9.62 0.97 14.32
CA PHE A 75 8.40 1.56 14.87
C PHE A 75 7.12 0.78 14.56
N LEU A 76 7.19 -0.16 13.64
CA LEU A 76 6.05 -0.93 13.15
C LEU A 76 5.87 -2.27 13.89
N ILE A 77 6.81 -2.67 14.75
CA ILE A 77 6.78 -3.92 15.54
C ILE A 77 6.36 -3.64 16.99
#